data_AF-A0A024G5A1-F1
#
_entry.id   AF-A0A024G5A1-F1
#
_cell.length_a   1.000
_cell.length_b   1.000
_cell.length_c   1.000
_cell.angle_alpha   90.00
_cell.angle_beta   90.00
_cell.angle_gamma   90.00
#
_symmetry.space_group_name_H-M   'P 1'
#
loop_
_entity.id
_entity.type
_entity.pdbx_description
1 polymer ?
#
loop_
_entity_poly.entity_id
_entity_poly.type
_entity_poly.pdbx_seq_one_letter_code
_entity_poly.pdbx_strand_id
1 'polypeptide(L)'
;MSSSDFSTWTEKSSWVNLRTSGYRPAVRSGHSSLVVGSTMYIFGGYNEGNCHNDIYEFDLLRHHWEQIDTISGITPDGRASHAWCASSDGRKLYLFGGSGPHWGQTNMGKLLQFDIKQRNWSIVETHGSNPPPGYGQSLCAINSKLYLFGGTSGHVYVNDLYIFDEIGKLWKKEETSGQRPSPRYKHQTIAVGNRMYLIGGGLYDPPKGPIDVYYLDVDSLIWYRVRSTGFVPRSRIAHTICKIERPLNTRILMFGGRDDSGSRSNELSEFDVETGNWRLILQQAGQPDPCDFHTAIMYEDQMFVFGGSNGLERNNDVYRYTAIHQPSTLTALSMVTLRHGPKPISQSQLKILPKELQLGVKYINQDVRVTENIIWYERKSQRAACFM
;
A
#
# COMPACT_ATOMS: atom_id res chain seq x y z
N MET A 1 2.24 25.35 44.94
CA MET A 1 0.97 24.83 44.37
C MET A 1 0.72 25.64 43.10
N SER A 2 0.72 25.13 41.87
CA SER A 2 0.72 23.78 41.31
C SER A 2 1.62 23.80 40.06
N SER A 3 2.52 22.83 39.93
CA SER A 3 3.25 22.54 38.70
C SER A 3 2.28 21.99 37.66
N SER A 4 1.94 22.77 36.64
CA SER A 4 1.30 22.24 35.44
C SER A 4 2.36 21.55 34.59
N ASP A 5 2.38 20.22 34.65
CA ASP A 5 3.11 19.37 33.72
C ASP A 5 2.70 19.70 32.28
N PHE A 6 3.56 20.44 31.58
CA PHE A 6 3.51 20.51 30.13
C PHE A 6 4.22 19.27 29.58
N SER A 7 3.50 18.14 29.55
CA SER A 7 3.92 16.98 28.78
C SER A 7 4.05 17.41 27.31
N THR A 8 5.27 17.40 26.81
CA THR A 8 5.59 17.61 25.41
C THR A 8 4.83 16.60 24.56
N TRP A 9 3.91 17.08 23.70
CA TRP A 9 3.30 16.28 22.64
C TRP A 9 4.39 15.94 21.63
N THR A 10 5.19 14.92 21.93
CA THR A 10 5.95 14.22 20.91
C THR A 10 4.93 13.41 20.13
N GLU A 11 4.68 13.76 18.87
CA GLU A 11 3.88 12.95 17.96
C GLU A 11 4.56 11.59 17.82
N LYS A 12 4.13 10.64 18.66
CA LYS A 12 4.57 9.26 18.60
C LYS A 12 3.67 8.56 17.59
N SER A 13 4.26 7.74 16.74
CA SER A 13 3.46 6.76 16.02
C SER A 13 2.72 5.88 17.02
N SER A 14 1.55 5.41 16.62
CA SER A 14 0.69 4.62 17.50
C SER A 14 -0.14 3.62 16.71
N TRP A 15 -0.30 2.44 17.28
CA TRP A 15 -1.27 1.45 16.84
C TRP A 15 -2.60 1.61 17.59
N VAL A 16 -3.70 1.43 16.89
CA VAL A 16 -5.06 1.43 17.44
C VAL A 16 -5.88 0.31 16.79
N ASN A 17 -6.51 -0.54 17.60
CA ASN A 17 -7.61 -1.38 17.11
C ASN A 17 -8.84 -0.48 16.91
N LEU A 18 -9.21 -0.26 15.66
CA LEU A 18 -10.27 0.67 15.29
C LEU A 18 -11.65 0.08 15.59
N ARG A 19 -12.49 0.89 16.23
CA ARG A 19 -13.93 0.65 16.23
C ARG A 19 -14.47 0.98 14.84
N THR A 20 -15.15 0.01 14.25
CA THR A 20 -15.78 0.14 12.93
C THR A 20 -17.30 0.01 13.05
N SER A 21 -18.02 0.53 12.06
CA SER A 21 -19.47 0.44 11.95
C SER A 21 -19.87 -0.18 10.61
N GLY A 22 -21.16 -0.50 10.44
CA GLY A 22 -21.68 -1.07 9.19
C GLY A 22 -21.52 -2.59 9.08
N TYR A 23 -21.63 -3.09 7.85
CA TYR A 23 -21.62 -4.52 7.53
C TYR A 23 -20.20 -5.03 7.34
N ARG A 24 -19.54 -5.34 8.46
CA ARG A 24 -18.16 -5.81 8.45
C ARG A 24 -18.04 -7.18 7.77
N PRO A 25 -17.02 -7.40 6.91
CA PRO A 25 -16.74 -8.71 6.35
C PRO A 25 -16.49 -9.77 7.44
N ALA A 26 -16.91 -11.01 7.19
CA ALA A 26 -16.54 -12.15 8.04
C ALA A 26 -15.02 -12.34 8.13
N VAL A 27 -14.56 -13.02 9.20
CA VAL A 27 -13.14 -13.38 9.40
C VAL A 27 -12.58 -14.09 8.18
N ARG A 28 -11.39 -13.67 7.72
CA ARG A 28 -10.83 -14.13 6.44
C ARG A 28 -9.33 -13.94 6.35
N SER A 29 -8.68 -14.84 5.63
CA SER A 29 -7.26 -14.76 5.29
C SER A 29 -7.06 -14.93 3.79
N GLY A 30 -6.00 -14.32 3.24
CA GLY A 30 -5.65 -14.43 1.83
C GLY A 30 -6.63 -13.70 0.91
N HIS A 31 -7.44 -12.80 1.45
CA HIS A 31 -8.18 -11.83 0.66
C HIS A 31 -7.19 -10.78 0.12
N SER A 32 -7.66 -9.93 -0.78
CA SER A 32 -6.88 -8.80 -1.29
C SER A 32 -7.60 -7.51 -0.98
N SER A 33 -6.81 -6.43 -0.81
CA SER A 33 -7.35 -5.10 -0.62
C SER A 33 -6.49 -4.04 -1.27
N LEU A 34 -7.11 -2.94 -1.68
CA LEU A 34 -6.41 -1.73 -2.13
C LEU A 34 -7.25 -0.49 -1.82
N VAL A 35 -6.68 0.69 -2.04
CA VAL A 35 -7.38 1.97 -1.89
C VAL A 35 -7.55 2.66 -3.24
N VAL A 36 -8.76 3.17 -3.47
CA VAL A 36 -9.05 4.15 -4.53
C VAL A 36 -9.74 5.34 -3.86
N GLY A 37 -9.14 6.53 -3.99
CA GLY A 37 -9.61 7.71 -3.29
C GLY A 37 -9.49 7.53 -1.77
N SER A 38 -10.60 7.68 -1.06
CA SER A 38 -10.71 7.49 0.40
C SER A 38 -11.40 6.17 0.79
N THR A 39 -11.48 5.22 -0.14
CA THR A 39 -12.19 3.96 0.05
C THR A 39 -11.25 2.79 -0.13
N MET A 40 -11.20 1.92 0.88
CA MET A 40 -10.55 0.62 0.78
C MET A 40 -11.54 -0.39 0.23
N TYR A 41 -11.15 -1.12 -0.82
CA TYR A 41 -11.94 -2.21 -1.40
C TYR A 41 -11.33 -3.54 -0.98
N ILE A 42 -12.16 -4.51 -0.62
CA ILE A 42 -11.76 -5.87 -0.26
C ILE A 42 -12.54 -6.87 -1.11
N PHE A 43 -11.85 -7.91 -1.57
CA PHE A 43 -12.49 -9.04 -2.22
C PHE A 43 -11.96 -10.39 -1.72
N GLY A 44 -12.89 -11.32 -1.56
CA GLY A 44 -12.62 -12.73 -1.34
C GLY A 44 -11.92 -13.06 -0.03
N GLY A 45 -11.06 -14.08 -0.07
CA GLY A 45 -10.42 -14.69 1.09
C GLY A 45 -10.99 -16.07 1.43
N TYR A 46 -10.43 -16.68 2.46
CA TYR A 46 -10.78 -18.01 2.91
C TYR A 46 -10.99 -18.04 4.43
N ASN A 47 -11.99 -18.81 4.86
CA ASN A 47 -12.16 -19.24 6.24
C ASN A 47 -12.80 -20.63 6.30
N GLU A 48 -12.18 -21.58 7.01
CA GLU A 48 -12.76 -22.88 7.39
C GLU A 48 -13.51 -23.63 6.26
N GLY A 49 -12.84 -23.82 5.13
CA GLY A 49 -13.41 -24.53 3.96
C GLY A 49 -14.22 -23.64 3.03
N ASN A 50 -14.58 -22.43 3.44
CA ASN A 50 -15.30 -21.47 2.62
C ASN A 50 -14.35 -20.48 1.95
N CYS A 51 -14.46 -20.34 0.63
CA CYS A 51 -13.82 -19.24 -0.11
C CYS A 51 -14.87 -18.17 -0.38
N HIS A 52 -14.59 -16.93 0.03
CA HIS A 52 -15.50 -15.81 -0.13
C HIS A 52 -15.44 -15.25 -1.56
N ASN A 53 -16.59 -14.81 -2.08
CA ASN A 53 -16.78 -14.13 -3.36
C ASN A 53 -17.44 -12.75 -3.20
N ASP A 54 -17.50 -12.24 -1.98
CA ASP A 54 -18.09 -10.95 -1.65
C ASP A 54 -17.06 -9.81 -1.84
N ILE A 55 -17.58 -8.63 -2.18
CA ILE A 55 -16.83 -7.39 -2.27
C ILE A 55 -17.36 -6.38 -1.25
N TYR A 56 -16.46 -5.68 -0.58
CA TYR A 56 -16.80 -4.64 0.38
C TYR A 56 -16.05 -3.36 0.07
N GLU A 57 -16.67 -2.24 0.45
CA GLU A 57 -16.02 -0.95 0.61
C GLU A 57 -15.91 -0.58 2.10
N PHE A 58 -14.78 0.00 2.47
CA PHE A 58 -14.53 0.58 3.77
C PHE A 58 -14.19 2.06 3.59
N ASP A 59 -15.04 2.92 4.13
CA ASP A 59 -14.81 4.35 4.18
C ASP A 59 -13.71 4.64 5.21
N LEU A 60 -12.53 5.05 4.73
CA LEU A 60 -11.35 5.28 5.56
C LEU A 60 -11.46 6.54 6.43
N LEU A 61 -12.42 7.43 6.14
CA LEU A 61 -12.67 8.64 6.92
C LEU A 61 -13.71 8.39 8.01
N ARG A 62 -14.77 7.63 7.69
CA ARG A 62 -15.87 7.33 8.62
C ARG A 62 -15.68 6.02 9.40
N HIS A 63 -14.73 5.19 8.97
CA HIS A 63 -14.52 3.82 9.46
C HIS A 63 -15.81 2.98 9.39
N HIS A 64 -16.49 3.02 8.23
CA HIS A 64 -17.76 2.37 7.98
C HIS A 64 -17.63 1.34 6.85
N TRP A 65 -18.16 0.14 7.08
CA TRP A 65 -18.19 -0.94 6.10
C TRP A 65 -19.53 -1.01 5.38
N GLU A 66 -19.47 -1.19 4.07
CA GLU A 66 -20.63 -1.56 3.26
C GLU A 66 -20.27 -2.77 2.39
N GLN A 67 -21.16 -3.75 2.34
CA GLN A 67 -21.10 -4.81 1.34
C GLN A 67 -21.63 -4.24 0.03
N ILE A 68 -20.91 -4.47 -1.07
CA ILE A 68 -21.36 -3.99 -2.37
C ILE A 68 -22.24 -5.04 -3.03
N ASP A 69 -23.51 -4.71 -3.23
CA ASP A 69 -24.42 -5.48 -4.06
C ASP A 69 -24.07 -5.31 -5.54
N THR A 70 -23.63 -6.39 -6.17
CA THR A 70 -23.20 -6.36 -7.57
C THR A 70 -24.38 -6.51 -8.52
N ILE A 71 -24.44 -5.67 -9.55
CA ILE A 71 -25.62 -5.54 -10.43
C ILE A 71 -25.60 -6.55 -11.60
N SER A 72 -24.48 -7.20 -11.89
CA SER A 72 -24.31 -8.07 -13.08
C SER A 72 -24.51 -9.56 -12.81
N GLY A 73 -24.78 -10.33 -13.89
CA GLY A 73 -24.85 -11.80 -13.86
C GLY A 73 -23.49 -12.51 -13.85
N ILE A 74 -22.38 -11.78 -13.81
CA ILE A 74 -21.04 -12.36 -13.62
C ILE A 74 -20.61 -12.04 -12.19
N THR A 75 -20.31 -13.06 -11.40
CA THR A 75 -19.70 -12.92 -10.08
C THR A 75 -18.45 -13.81 -10.07
N PRO A 76 -17.26 -13.28 -9.70
CA PRO A 76 -16.10 -14.14 -9.58
C PRO A 76 -16.34 -15.19 -8.49
N ASP A 77 -15.97 -16.44 -8.73
CA ASP A 77 -16.09 -17.47 -7.69
C ASP A 77 -15.23 -17.15 -6.48
N GLY A 78 -15.61 -17.76 -5.36
CA GLY A 78 -14.92 -17.58 -4.10
C GLY A 78 -13.46 -17.98 -4.21
N ARG A 79 -12.56 -17.10 -3.77
CA ARG A 79 -11.11 -17.33 -3.91
C ARG A 79 -10.27 -16.59 -2.90
N ALA A 80 -9.10 -17.14 -2.61
CA ALA A 80 -8.04 -16.48 -1.86
C ALA A 80 -6.77 -16.37 -2.74
N SER A 81 -5.78 -15.60 -2.29
CA SER A 81 -4.45 -15.54 -2.90
C SER A 81 -4.43 -15.08 -4.36
N HIS A 82 -5.42 -14.32 -4.80
CA HIS A 82 -5.47 -13.76 -6.14
C HIS A 82 -4.63 -12.49 -6.22
N ALA A 83 -4.15 -12.18 -7.43
CA ALA A 83 -3.47 -10.93 -7.70
C ALA A 83 -4.52 -9.81 -7.89
N TRP A 84 -4.20 -8.60 -7.41
CA TRP A 84 -5.17 -7.52 -7.28
C TRP A 84 -4.49 -6.15 -7.44
N CYS A 85 -5.04 -5.28 -8.29
CA CYS A 85 -4.58 -3.89 -8.42
C CYS A 85 -5.70 -2.97 -8.93
N ALA A 86 -5.51 -1.66 -8.80
CA ALA A 86 -6.40 -0.68 -9.41
C ALA A 86 -5.94 -0.41 -10.85
N SER A 87 -6.85 0.02 -11.72
CA SER A 87 -6.48 0.62 -13.01
C SER A 87 -5.71 1.92 -12.80
N SER A 88 -4.92 2.31 -13.80
CA SER A 88 -4.12 3.54 -13.71
C SER A 88 -4.96 4.81 -13.55
N ASP A 89 -6.22 4.80 -13.99
CA ASP A 89 -7.18 5.90 -13.83
C ASP A 89 -8.05 5.80 -12.55
N GLY A 90 -7.86 4.75 -11.75
CA GLY A 90 -8.61 4.51 -10.52
C GLY A 90 -10.10 4.23 -10.71
N ARG A 91 -10.55 3.86 -11.92
CA ARG A 91 -11.98 3.57 -12.17
C ARG A 91 -12.35 2.10 -12.03
N LYS A 92 -11.35 1.21 -12.13
CA LYS A 92 -11.55 -0.24 -12.14
C LYS A 92 -10.62 -0.92 -11.14
N LEU A 93 -11.05 -2.08 -10.67
CA LEU A 93 -10.24 -3.00 -9.89
C LEU A 93 -10.01 -4.25 -10.74
N TYR A 94 -8.75 -4.63 -10.94
CA TYR A 94 -8.39 -5.83 -11.68
C TYR A 94 -8.09 -6.98 -10.72
N LEU A 95 -8.57 -8.16 -11.09
CA LEU A 95 -8.34 -9.41 -10.38
C LEU A 95 -7.82 -10.47 -11.36
N PHE A 96 -6.77 -11.17 -10.98
CA PHE A 96 -6.26 -12.32 -11.72
C PHE A 96 -5.94 -13.49 -10.80
N GLY A 97 -6.27 -14.71 -11.23
CA GLY A 97 -5.90 -15.92 -10.49
C GLY A 97 -6.65 -16.11 -9.17
N GLY A 98 -5.94 -16.72 -8.22
CA GLY A 98 -6.43 -17.13 -6.92
C GLY A 98 -6.68 -18.63 -6.81
N SER A 99 -6.78 -19.13 -5.58
CA SER A 99 -7.14 -20.49 -5.24
C SER A 99 -8.57 -20.50 -4.71
N GLY A 100 -9.48 -21.19 -5.39
CA GLY A 100 -10.87 -21.40 -4.97
C GLY A 100 -11.18 -22.86 -4.65
N PRO A 101 -12.43 -23.20 -4.28
CA PRO A 101 -12.87 -24.55 -3.92
C PRO A 101 -12.67 -25.56 -5.06
N HIS A 102 -12.73 -25.09 -6.30
CA HIS A 102 -12.54 -25.91 -7.49
C HIS A 102 -11.23 -25.56 -8.19
N TRP A 103 -10.12 -26.05 -7.64
CA TRP A 103 -8.78 -25.95 -8.22
C TRP A 103 -8.83 -26.22 -9.74
N GLY A 104 -8.61 -25.18 -10.55
CA GLY A 104 -8.60 -25.25 -12.01
C GLY A 104 -9.92 -25.04 -12.77
N GLN A 105 -11.11 -24.98 -12.14
CA GLN A 105 -12.38 -25.08 -12.89
C GLN A 105 -13.03 -23.75 -13.32
N THR A 106 -12.72 -22.61 -12.70
CA THR A 106 -13.45 -21.36 -13.02
C THR A 106 -12.57 -20.11 -13.05
N ASN A 107 -12.60 -19.36 -14.16
CA ASN A 107 -12.05 -18.00 -14.39
C ASN A 107 -10.64 -17.63 -13.85
N MET A 108 -9.84 -18.55 -13.29
CA MET A 108 -8.54 -18.25 -12.67
C MET A 108 -7.45 -17.90 -13.70
N GLY A 109 -7.65 -18.25 -14.98
CA GLY A 109 -6.77 -17.81 -16.08
C GLY A 109 -7.27 -16.56 -16.81
N LYS A 110 -8.36 -15.95 -16.35
CA LYS A 110 -8.94 -14.76 -16.97
C LYS A 110 -8.65 -13.52 -16.12
N LEU A 111 -8.49 -12.38 -16.79
CA LEU A 111 -8.46 -11.08 -16.14
C LEU A 111 -9.90 -10.62 -15.90
N LEU A 112 -10.27 -10.44 -14.65
CA LEU A 112 -11.55 -9.90 -14.24
C LEU A 112 -11.39 -8.42 -13.90
N GLN A 113 -12.43 -7.63 -14.16
CA GLN A 113 -12.48 -6.23 -13.73
C GLN A 113 -13.79 -5.95 -12.97
N PHE A 114 -13.69 -5.12 -11.93
CA PHE A 114 -14.83 -4.50 -11.26
C PHE A 114 -14.87 -3.02 -11.63
N ASP A 115 -15.96 -2.56 -12.23
CA ASP A 115 -16.19 -1.12 -12.45
C ASP A 115 -16.76 -0.50 -11.18
N ILE A 116 -16.01 0.41 -10.57
CA ILE A 116 -16.34 1.00 -9.27
C ILE A 116 -17.65 1.81 -9.35
N LYS A 117 -17.85 2.53 -10.46
CA LYS A 117 -19.03 3.40 -10.62
C LYS A 117 -20.28 2.58 -10.91
N GLN A 118 -20.16 1.56 -11.75
CA GLN A 118 -21.28 0.70 -12.14
C GLN A 118 -21.56 -0.42 -11.14
N ARG A 119 -20.65 -0.65 -10.18
CA ARG A 119 -20.74 -1.72 -9.17
C ARG A 119 -21.00 -3.08 -9.82
N ASN A 120 -20.27 -3.40 -10.88
CA ASN A 120 -20.43 -4.64 -11.61
C ASN A 120 -19.10 -5.28 -11.97
N TRP A 121 -19.13 -6.61 -12.08
CA TRP A 121 -18.02 -7.41 -12.56
C TRP A 121 -18.19 -7.71 -14.04
N SER A 122 -17.06 -7.76 -14.75
CA SER A 122 -16.97 -8.31 -16.10
C SER A 122 -15.63 -9.01 -16.32
N ILE A 123 -15.61 -9.90 -17.31
CA ILE A 123 -14.37 -10.50 -17.82
C ILE A 123 -13.77 -9.51 -18.82
N VAL A 124 -12.50 -9.17 -18.63
CA VAL A 124 -11.76 -8.38 -19.63
C VAL A 124 -11.53 -9.28 -20.83
N GLU A 125 -11.99 -8.84 -22.00
CA GLU A 125 -11.61 -9.47 -23.26
C GLU A 125 -10.12 -9.15 -23.52
N THR A 126 -9.30 -10.18 -23.57
CA THR A 126 -7.85 -10.06 -23.70
C THR A 126 -7.33 -10.77 -24.94
N HIS A 127 -6.27 -10.23 -25.51
CA HIS A 127 -5.55 -10.83 -26.64
C HIS A 127 -4.10 -11.17 -26.27
N GLY A 128 -3.42 -11.90 -27.15
CA GLY A 128 -1.99 -12.21 -27.00
C GLY A 128 -1.72 -13.40 -26.08
N SER A 129 -0.62 -13.31 -25.32
CA SER A 129 -0.11 -14.41 -24.50
C SER A 129 -0.65 -14.31 -23.08
N ASN A 130 -1.86 -14.85 -22.86
CA ASN A 130 -2.48 -14.84 -21.55
C ASN A 130 -1.63 -15.61 -20.51
N PRO A 131 -1.52 -15.10 -19.27
CA PRO A 131 -0.85 -15.84 -18.20
C PRO A 131 -1.61 -17.12 -17.86
N PRO A 132 -0.90 -18.19 -17.45
CA PRO A 132 -1.56 -19.40 -16.97
C PRO A 132 -2.31 -19.14 -15.65
N PRO A 133 -3.35 -19.93 -15.34
CA PRO A 133 -4.02 -19.87 -14.05
C PRO A 133 -3.04 -20.20 -12.91
N GLY A 134 -3.19 -19.52 -11.79
CA GLY A 134 -2.35 -19.72 -10.61
C GLY A 134 -2.76 -18.82 -9.46
N TYR A 135 -2.03 -18.91 -8.36
CA TYR A 135 -2.25 -18.10 -7.17
C TYR A 135 -0.93 -17.67 -6.52
N GLY A 136 -1.02 -16.65 -5.67
CA GLY A 136 0.13 -16.06 -4.98
C GLY A 136 1.04 -15.25 -5.89
N GLN A 137 0.60 -14.91 -7.11
CA GLN A 137 1.22 -13.86 -7.93
C GLN A 137 1.04 -12.49 -7.26
N SER A 138 1.87 -11.53 -7.66
CA SER A 138 1.61 -10.11 -7.44
C SER A 138 1.16 -9.42 -8.74
N LEU A 139 0.36 -8.36 -8.62
CA LEU A 139 -0.08 -7.54 -9.75
C LEU A 139 0.15 -6.07 -9.39
N CYS A 140 0.96 -5.37 -10.18
CA CYS A 140 1.33 -3.98 -9.94
C CYS A 140 0.99 -3.12 -11.16
N ALA A 141 0.30 -2.00 -10.96
CA ALA A 141 -0.04 -1.07 -12.04
C ALA A 141 1.01 0.03 -12.15
N ILE A 142 1.59 0.22 -13.34
CA ILE A 142 2.56 1.28 -13.66
C ILE A 142 2.29 1.76 -15.08
N ASN A 143 2.06 3.06 -15.27
CA ASN A 143 1.92 3.70 -16.59
C ASN A 143 0.94 3.01 -17.57
N SER A 144 -0.31 2.78 -17.16
CA SER A 144 -1.34 2.09 -17.98
C SER A 144 -1.01 0.64 -18.33
N LYS A 145 -0.11 0.01 -17.58
CA LYS A 145 0.24 -1.39 -17.71
C LYS A 145 0.15 -2.11 -16.38
N LEU A 146 -0.27 -3.37 -16.42
CA LEU A 146 -0.32 -4.24 -15.25
C LEU A 146 0.78 -5.29 -15.35
N TYR A 147 1.63 -5.37 -14.33
CA TYR A 147 2.77 -6.26 -14.24
C TYR A 147 2.41 -7.41 -13.31
N LEU A 148 2.19 -8.60 -13.88
CA LEU A 148 1.91 -9.84 -13.14
C LEU A 148 3.20 -10.64 -13.02
N PHE A 149 3.64 -10.93 -11.80
CA PHE A 149 4.89 -11.64 -11.55
C PHE A 149 4.74 -12.85 -10.62
N GLY A 150 5.43 -13.93 -10.98
CA GLY A 150 5.62 -15.11 -10.14
C GLY A 150 4.36 -15.94 -9.90
N GLY A 151 4.23 -16.48 -8.69
CA GLY A 151 3.13 -17.33 -8.24
C GLY A 151 3.34 -18.82 -8.47
N THR A 152 2.26 -19.59 -8.32
CA THR A 152 2.29 -21.05 -8.45
C THR A 152 0.98 -21.61 -9.00
N SER A 153 1.08 -22.77 -9.67
CA SER A 153 -0.05 -23.63 -10.04
C SER A 153 -0.42 -24.64 -8.95
N GLY A 154 0.29 -24.65 -7.82
CA GLY A 154 0.23 -25.68 -6.78
C GLY A 154 1.28 -26.78 -6.94
N HIS A 155 1.79 -26.98 -8.15
CA HIS A 155 2.87 -27.93 -8.43
C HIS A 155 4.18 -27.26 -8.81
N VAL A 156 4.10 -26.14 -9.55
CA VAL A 156 5.26 -25.42 -10.07
C VAL A 156 5.21 -23.99 -9.58
N TYR A 157 6.33 -23.49 -9.08
CA TYR A 157 6.54 -22.09 -8.77
C TYR A 157 7.25 -21.44 -9.95
N VAL A 158 6.86 -20.21 -10.29
CA VAL A 158 7.42 -19.49 -11.45
C VAL A 158 7.97 -18.13 -11.05
N ASN A 159 8.81 -17.56 -11.91
CA ASN A 159 9.30 -16.17 -11.89
C ASN A 159 9.11 -15.51 -13.26
N ASP A 160 8.04 -15.90 -13.96
CA ASP A 160 7.64 -15.30 -15.22
C ASP A 160 7.09 -13.90 -14.97
N LEU A 161 7.32 -12.99 -15.94
CA LEU A 161 6.70 -11.68 -16.00
C LEU A 161 5.70 -11.65 -17.17
N TYR A 162 4.46 -11.31 -16.86
CA TYR A 162 3.45 -10.98 -17.85
C TYR A 162 3.06 -9.51 -17.71
N ILE A 163 2.93 -8.82 -18.83
CA ILE A 163 2.50 -7.42 -18.87
C ILE A 163 1.19 -7.34 -19.64
N PHE A 164 0.20 -6.70 -19.03
CA PHE A 164 -1.05 -6.31 -19.67
C PHE A 164 -1.01 -4.85 -20.05
N ASP A 165 -1.23 -4.53 -21.32
CA ASP A 165 -1.51 -3.17 -21.77
C ASP A 165 -3.00 -2.86 -21.59
N GLU A 166 -3.34 -1.92 -20.72
CA GLU A 166 -4.73 -1.54 -20.43
C GLU A 166 -5.44 -0.95 -21.65
N ILE A 167 -4.70 -0.29 -22.55
CA ILE A 167 -5.26 0.40 -23.72
C ILE A 167 -5.52 -0.61 -24.84
N GLY A 168 -4.48 -1.37 -25.21
CA GLY A 168 -4.55 -2.37 -26.27
C GLY A 168 -5.25 -3.68 -25.86
N LYS A 169 -5.52 -3.86 -24.56
CA LYS A 169 -6.04 -5.11 -23.97
C LYS A 169 -5.21 -6.34 -24.33
N LEU A 170 -3.89 -6.16 -24.36
CA LEU A 170 -2.94 -7.17 -24.84
C LEU A 170 -2.10 -7.69 -23.68
N TRP A 171 -2.12 -9.01 -23.46
CA TRP A 171 -1.13 -9.67 -22.61
C TRP A 171 0.09 -10.08 -23.40
N LYS A 172 1.27 -9.89 -22.81
CA LYS A 172 2.54 -10.40 -23.33
C LYS A 172 3.35 -11.02 -22.20
N LYS A 173 3.90 -12.22 -22.45
CA LYS A 173 4.98 -12.77 -21.64
C LYS A 173 6.26 -12.04 -22.04
N GLU A 174 6.92 -11.41 -21.08
CA GLU A 174 8.14 -10.66 -21.36
C GLU A 174 9.37 -11.41 -20.88
N GLU A 175 10.40 -11.38 -21.72
CA GLU A 175 11.73 -11.79 -21.32
C GLU A 175 12.40 -10.66 -20.54
N THR A 176 12.99 -11.00 -19.41
CA THR A 176 13.67 -10.04 -18.53
C THR A 176 15.13 -10.45 -18.36
N SER A 177 15.99 -9.48 -18.08
CA SER A 177 17.42 -9.71 -17.87
C SER A 177 17.88 -9.20 -16.51
N GLY A 178 19.18 -9.32 -16.21
CA GLY A 178 19.76 -8.89 -14.95
C GLY A 178 19.55 -9.87 -13.80
N GLN A 179 19.50 -9.35 -12.57
CA GLN A 179 19.46 -10.13 -11.33
C GLN A 179 18.03 -10.53 -10.97
N ARG A 180 17.40 -11.33 -11.84
CA ARG A 180 16.00 -11.75 -11.69
C ARG A 180 15.78 -12.54 -10.37
N PRO A 181 14.68 -12.27 -9.63
CA PRO A 181 14.31 -13.06 -8.47
C PRO A 181 14.08 -14.53 -8.82
N SER A 182 14.35 -15.43 -7.88
CA SER A 182 14.01 -16.86 -7.99
C SER A 182 12.49 -17.06 -8.12
N PRO A 183 12.03 -18.21 -8.66
CA PRO A 183 10.62 -18.60 -8.61
C PRO A 183 10.04 -18.44 -7.22
N ARG A 184 8.89 -17.77 -7.11
CA ARG A 184 8.33 -17.39 -5.82
C ARG A 184 6.84 -17.07 -5.88
N TYR A 185 6.13 -17.36 -4.79
CA TYR A 185 4.77 -16.90 -4.51
C TYR A 185 4.73 -16.07 -3.23
N LYS A 186 3.62 -15.36 -2.98
CA LYS A 186 3.37 -14.63 -1.72
C LYS A 186 4.45 -13.61 -1.35
N HIS A 187 5.16 -13.14 -2.36
CA HIS A 187 5.95 -11.92 -2.36
C HIS A 187 5.00 -10.73 -2.51
N GLN A 188 5.50 -9.53 -2.22
CA GLN A 188 4.76 -8.30 -2.46
C GLN A 188 5.46 -7.46 -3.52
N THR A 189 4.68 -6.76 -4.35
CA THR A 189 5.21 -5.76 -5.27
C THR A 189 4.56 -4.40 -5.08
N ILE A 190 5.32 -3.34 -5.34
CA ILE A 190 4.84 -1.96 -5.25
C ILE A 190 5.56 -1.05 -6.24
N ALA A 191 4.82 -0.09 -6.80
CA ALA A 191 5.35 0.88 -7.74
C ALA A 191 6.04 2.06 -7.02
N VAL A 192 7.27 2.37 -7.41
CA VAL A 192 8.00 3.58 -7.03
C VAL A 192 8.60 4.21 -8.29
N GLY A 193 7.97 5.30 -8.78
CA GLY A 193 8.28 5.84 -10.11
C GLY A 193 8.10 4.77 -11.21
N ASN A 194 9.05 4.68 -12.13
CA ASN A 194 9.11 3.65 -13.18
C ASN A 194 9.78 2.34 -12.72
N ARG A 195 9.70 2.03 -11.42
CA ARG A 195 10.28 0.79 -10.87
C ARG A 195 9.21 -0.01 -10.15
N MET A 196 9.16 -1.30 -10.45
CA MET A 196 8.38 -2.26 -9.67
C MET A 196 9.30 -2.91 -8.63
N TYR A 197 9.17 -2.51 -7.37
CA TYR A 197 9.89 -3.15 -6.27
C TYR A 197 9.21 -4.47 -5.92
N LEU A 198 10.02 -5.49 -5.58
CA LEU A 198 9.60 -6.80 -5.12
C LEU A 198 10.31 -7.11 -3.80
N ILE A 199 9.54 -7.53 -2.79
CA ILE A 199 10.06 -7.84 -1.46
C ILE A 199 9.62 -9.24 -1.02
N GLY A 200 10.61 -10.06 -0.63
CA GLY A 200 10.42 -11.38 -0.05
C GLY A 200 9.68 -12.40 -0.92
N GLY A 201 8.84 -13.20 -0.26
CA GLY A 201 8.20 -14.38 -0.85
C GLY A 201 9.14 -15.59 -0.90
N GLY A 202 8.65 -16.69 -1.44
CA GLY A 202 9.40 -17.94 -1.47
C GLY A 202 8.69 -19.06 -2.21
N LEU A 203 9.06 -20.30 -1.90
CA LEU A 203 8.29 -21.49 -2.29
C LEU A 203 7.33 -21.82 -1.15
N TYR A 204 6.99 -23.10 -0.93
CA TYR A 204 6.15 -23.51 0.22
C TYR A 204 6.66 -22.92 1.54
N ASP A 205 7.97 -22.95 1.74
CA ASP A 205 8.67 -22.21 2.80
C ASP A 205 9.48 -21.05 2.20
N PRO A 206 9.56 -19.90 2.90
CA PRO A 206 10.45 -18.82 2.50
C PRO A 206 11.92 -19.25 2.60
N PRO A 207 12.82 -18.61 1.83
CA PRO A 207 14.26 -18.80 1.99
C PRO A 207 14.71 -18.52 3.43
N LYS A 208 15.70 -19.26 3.93
CA LYS A 208 16.33 -18.95 5.23
C LYS A 208 17.12 -17.65 5.14
N GLY A 209 17.17 -16.91 6.24
CA GLY A 209 18.02 -15.72 6.38
C GLY A 209 17.30 -14.39 6.12
N PRO A 210 18.01 -13.34 5.68
CA PRO A 210 17.43 -12.01 5.51
C PRO A 210 16.48 -11.95 4.30
N ILE A 211 15.46 -11.10 4.41
CA ILE A 211 14.53 -10.82 3.32
C ILE A 211 15.28 -10.18 2.14
N ASP A 212 14.94 -10.60 0.93
CA ASP A 212 15.50 -10.07 -0.29
C ASP A 212 14.61 -8.96 -0.88
N VAL A 213 15.26 -7.99 -1.53
CA VAL A 213 14.63 -6.87 -2.20
C VAL A 213 15.18 -6.75 -3.60
N TYR A 214 14.29 -6.61 -4.57
CA TYR A 214 14.60 -6.38 -5.97
C TYR A 214 13.78 -5.21 -6.50
N TYR A 215 14.20 -4.65 -7.62
CA TYR A 215 13.30 -3.89 -8.47
C TYR A 215 13.50 -4.25 -9.94
N LEU A 216 12.40 -4.19 -10.69
CA LEU A 216 12.40 -4.18 -12.15
C LEU A 216 12.35 -2.73 -12.61
N ASP A 217 13.31 -2.32 -13.42
CA ASP A 217 13.19 -1.10 -14.22
C ASP A 217 12.24 -1.39 -15.38
N VAL A 218 11.08 -0.73 -15.41
CA VAL A 218 10.00 -1.13 -16.33
C VAL A 218 10.18 -0.66 -17.76
N ASP A 219 11.11 0.28 -17.98
CA ASP A 219 11.43 0.79 -19.31
C ASP A 219 12.42 -0.13 -20.01
N SER A 220 13.40 -0.65 -19.28
CA SER A 220 14.44 -1.56 -19.80
C SER A 220 14.17 -3.05 -19.59
N LEU A 221 13.22 -3.41 -18.70
CA LEU A 221 12.93 -4.78 -18.26
C LEU A 221 14.14 -5.51 -17.66
N ILE A 222 15.02 -4.76 -16.98
CA ILE A 222 16.18 -5.28 -16.25
C ILE A 222 15.88 -5.34 -14.76
N TRP A 223 16.13 -6.50 -14.16
CA TRP A 223 16.05 -6.70 -12.71
C TRP A 223 17.36 -6.32 -12.02
N TYR A 224 17.23 -5.66 -10.88
CA TYR A 224 18.33 -5.31 -9.99
C TYR A 224 18.05 -5.84 -8.58
N ARG A 225 19.05 -6.45 -7.96
CA ARG A 225 18.99 -6.79 -6.54
C ARG A 225 19.41 -5.58 -5.72
N VAL A 226 18.57 -5.18 -4.76
CA VAL A 226 18.89 -4.06 -3.88
C VAL A 226 19.75 -4.54 -2.73
N ARG A 227 20.84 -3.82 -2.47
CA ARG A 227 21.69 -4.06 -1.30
C ARG A 227 20.96 -3.57 -0.05
N SER A 228 20.45 -4.51 0.73
CA SER A 228 19.79 -4.22 2.01
C SER A 228 20.82 -4.08 3.15
N THR A 229 20.67 -3.05 3.97
CA THR A 229 21.52 -2.78 5.15
C THR A 229 20.67 -2.45 6.39
N GLY A 230 21.27 -2.29 7.56
CA GLY A 230 20.55 -1.95 8.80
C GLY A 230 19.88 -3.17 9.45
N PHE A 231 18.68 -2.98 10.02
CA PHE A 231 17.89 -4.06 10.61
C PHE A 231 17.11 -4.79 9.52
N VAL A 232 17.81 -5.62 8.74
CA VAL A 232 17.18 -6.36 7.63
C VAL A 232 16.28 -7.46 8.21
N PRO A 233 14.96 -7.44 7.94
CA PRO A 233 14.03 -8.43 8.46
C PRO A 233 14.37 -9.85 8.00
N ARG A 234 13.93 -10.86 8.76
CA ARG A 234 13.93 -12.24 8.26
C ARG A 234 13.03 -12.40 7.03
N SER A 235 13.50 -13.21 6.11
CA SER A 235 12.75 -13.67 4.94
C SER A 235 11.44 -14.33 5.36
N ARG A 236 10.38 -14.02 4.62
CA ARG A 236 9.01 -14.39 4.98
C ARG A 236 8.07 -14.34 3.77
N ILE A 237 6.98 -15.09 3.86
CA ILE A 237 5.86 -15.05 2.92
C ILE A 237 4.62 -14.43 3.55
N ALA A 238 3.68 -14.01 2.71
CA ALA A 238 2.34 -13.55 3.13
C ALA A 238 2.37 -12.40 4.16
N HIS A 239 3.44 -11.61 4.10
CA HIS A 239 3.54 -10.28 4.70
C HIS A 239 2.84 -9.26 3.79
N THR A 240 2.69 -8.03 4.26
CA THR A 240 2.19 -6.91 3.47
C THR A 240 3.24 -5.82 3.36
N ILE A 241 3.20 -5.05 2.28
CA ILE A 241 4.01 -3.84 2.13
C ILE A 241 3.14 -2.65 1.77
N CYS A 242 3.59 -1.46 2.15
CA CYS A 242 2.82 -0.23 2.11
C CYS A 242 3.76 0.94 1.79
N LYS A 243 3.50 1.68 0.72
CA LYS A 243 4.34 2.82 0.33
C LYS A 243 3.92 4.07 1.09
N ILE A 244 4.89 4.73 1.73
CA ILE A 244 4.76 6.09 2.23
C ILE A 244 5.51 7.01 1.28
N GLU A 245 4.76 7.84 0.55
CA GLU A 245 5.35 8.90 -0.26
C GLU A 245 5.59 10.12 0.61
N ARG A 246 6.85 10.51 0.77
CA ARG A 246 7.24 11.82 1.30
C ARG A 246 7.85 12.63 0.16
N PRO A 247 7.72 13.97 0.13
CA PRO A 247 8.14 14.81 -1.00
C PRO A 247 9.58 14.62 -1.50
N LEU A 248 10.48 14.16 -0.63
CA LEU A 248 11.90 13.96 -0.93
C LEU A 248 12.37 12.55 -0.59
N ASN A 249 11.46 11.65 -0.20
CA ASN A 249 11.87 10.39 0.37
C ASN A 249 10.78 9.31 0.36
N THR A 250 10.91 8.32 -0.51
CA THR A 250 9.99 7.18 -0.52
C THR A 250 10.40 6.15 0.52
N ARG A 251 9.44 5.72 1.34
CA ARG A 251 9.58 4.63 2.30
C ARG A 251 8.62 3.50 1.96
N ILE A 252 9.02 2.27 2.29
CA ILE A 252 8.12 1.12 2.25
C ILE A 252 8.03 0.55 3.66
N LEU A 253 6.83 0.53 4.23
CA LEU A 253 6.53 -0.24 5.43
C LEU A 253 6.28 -1.69 5.06
N MET A 254 6.74 -2.61 5.90
CA MET A 254 6.45 -4.03 5.82
C MET A 254 5.89 -4.50 7.16
N PHE A 255 4.81 -5.28 7.12
CA PHE A 255 4.19 -5.82 8.32
C PHE A 255 3.88 -7.32 8.21
N GLY A 256 4.09 -7.99 9.33
CA GLY A 256 3.71 -9.38 9.58
C GLY A 256 4.34 -10.42 8.65
N GLY A 257 3.58 -11.45 8.30
CA GLY A 257 4.02 -12.60 7.52
C GLY A 257 4.60 -13.73 8.37
N ARG A 258 5.00 -14.81 7.69
CA ARG A 258 5.52 -16.04 8.31
C ARG A 258 6.90 -16.41 7.76
N ASP A 259 7.82 -16.75 8.65
CA ASP A 259 9.18 -17.17 8.30
C ASP A 259 9.30 -18.69 8.04
N ASP A 260 10.53 -19.15 7.81
CA ASP A 260 10.85 -20.54 7.49
C ASP A 260 10.64 -21.50 8.66
N SER A 261 10.54 -20.99 9.89
CA SER A 261 10.19 -21.79 11.08
C SER A 261 8.69 -21.97 11.24
N GLY A 262 7.89 -21.31 10.42
CA GLY A 262 6.44 -21.23 10.60
C GLY A 262 6.00 -20.16 11.61
N SER A 263 6.94 -19.41 12.18
CA SER A 263 6.65 -18.34 13.13
C SER A 263 6.06 -17.15 12.40
N ARG A 264 4.90 -16.69 12.89
CA ARG A 264 4.29 -15.45 12.43
C ARG A 264 4.95 -14.27 13.11
N SER A 265 4.92 -13.15 12.43
CA SER A 265 5.47 -11.89 12.91
C SER A 265 4.36 -10.85 13.04
N ASN A 266 4.50 -9.95 14.00
CA ASN A 266 3.85 -8.64 14.00
C ASN A 266 4.88 -7.53 13.84
N GLU A 267 6.11 -7.83 13.41
CA GLU A 267 7.15 -6.84 13.20
C GLU A 267 6.70 -5.79 12.17
N LEU A 268 6.89 -4.52 12.51
CA LEU A 268 6.75 -3.40 11.57
C LEU A 268 8.15 -2.90 11.23
N SER A 269 8.53 -3.02 9.96
CA SER A 269 9.85 -2.63 9.46
C SER A 269 9.71 -1.59 8.35
N GLU A 270 10.60 -0.61 8.32
CA GLU A 270 10.62 0.44 7.29
C GLU A 270 11.87 0.31 6.42
N PHE A 271 11.67 0.34 5.11
CA PHE A 271 12.70 0.31 4.09
C PHE A 271 12.85 1.67 3.43
N ASP A 272 14.07 2.17 3.42
CA ASP A 272 14.52 3.34 2.68
C ASP A 272 14.81 2.96 1.22
N VAL A 273 13.97 3.44 0.31
CA VAL A 273 14.11 3.10 -1.12
C VAL A 273 15.37 3.68 -1.75
N GLU A 274 15.86 4.81 -1.26
CA GLU A 274 17.04 5.51 -1.80
C GLU A 274 18.34 4.88 -1.31
N THR A 275 18.41 4.55 -0.01
CA THR A 275 19.65 4.06 0.62
C THR A 275 19.72 2.53 0.72
N GLY A 276 18.59 1.84 0.57
CA GLY A 276 18.49 0.40 0.82
C GLY A 276 18.55 0.04 2.31
N ASN A 277 18.42 1.01 3.21
CA ASN A 277 18.49 0.78 4.65
C ASN A 277 17.15 0.33 5.22
N TRP A 278 17.18 -0.69 6.08
CA TRP A 278 16.05 -1.13 6.88
C TRP A 278 16.19 -0.67 8.32
N ARG A 279 15.07 -0.28 8.92
CA ARG A 279 14.96 -0.05 10.36
C ARG A 279 13.73 -0.74 10.93
N LEU A 280 13.88 -1.24 12.16
CA LEU A 280 12.77 -1.72 12.96
C LEU A 280 11.98 -0.54 13.51
N ILE A 281 10.66 -0.53 13.31
CA ILE A 281 9.75 0.30 14.08
C ILE A 281 9.37 -0.50 15.32
N LEU A 282 9.84 -0.04 16.48
CA LEU A 282 9.68 -0.74 17.75
C LEU A 282 8.20 -0.99 18.06
N GLN A 283 7.95 -2.12 18.70
CA GLN A 283 6.61 -2.54 19.08
C GLN A 283 5.96 -1.51 20.01
N GLN A 284 4.67 -1.23 19.78
CA GLN A 284 3.90 -0.27 20.56
C GLN A 284 2.66 -0.94 21.16
N ALA A 285 2.10 -0.31 22.19
CA ALA A 285 0.81 -0.71 22.72
C ALA A 285 -0.27 -0.65 21.61
N GLY A 286 -1.16 -1.64 21.59
CA GLY A 286 -2.26 -1.71 20.62
C GLY A 286 -1.89 -2.31 19.25
N GLN A 287 -0.64 -2.74 19.07
CA GLN A 287 -0.19 -3.42 17.84
C GLN A 287 -0.91 -4.77 17.68
N PRO A 288 -1.23 -5.18 16.44
CA PRO A 288 -1.87 -6.47 16.19
C PRO A 288 -0.98 -7.64 16.65
N ASP A 289 -1.64 -8.76 16.92
CA ASP A 289 -0.96 -10.04 17.11
C ASP A 289 -0.20 -10.47 15.85
N PRO A 290 0.83 -11.33 16.00
CA PRO A 290 1.54 -11.88 14.85
C PRO A 290 0.61 -12.56 13.85
N CYS A 291 0.65 -12.13 12.59
CA CYS A 291 -0.28 -12.62 11.58
C CYS A 291 0.34 -12.75 10.19
N ASP A 292 -0.19 -13.68 9.40
CA ASP A 292 0.09 -13.83 7.97
C ASP A 292 -1.21 -13.82 7.16
N PHE A 293 -1.10 -13.66 5.84
CA PHE A 293 -2.25 -13.62 4.92
C PHE A 293 -3.30 -12.53 5.24
N HIS A 294 -2.91 -11.50 6.00
CA HIS A 294 -3.66 -10.27 6.16
C HIS A 294 -3.46 -9.37 4.93
N THR A 295 -4.20 -8.28 4.85
CA THR A 295 -3.89 -7.19 3.93
C THR A 295 -3.55 -5.92 4.70
N ALA A 296 -2.78 -5.05 4.06
CA ALA A 296 -2.53 -3.72 4.57
C ALA A 296 -2.59 -2.71 3.43
N ILE A 297 -3.10 -1.53 3.72
CA ILE A 297 -3.11 -0.40 2.79
C ILE A 297 -2.55 0.85 3.47
N MET A 298 -2.11 1.80 2.65
CA MET A 298 -1.80 3.16 3.10
C MET A 298 -2.89 4.11 2.61
N TYR A 299 -3.31 4.99 3.50
CA TYR A 299 -4.07 6.19 3.17
C TYR A 299 -3.45 7.36 3.93
N GLU A 300 -2.93 8.32 3.19
CA GLU A 300 -2.11 9.41 3.73
C GLU A 300 -0.93 8.86 4.57
N ASP A 301 -0.85 9.20 5.85
CA ASP A 301 0.17 8.73 6.80
C ASP A 301 -0.31 7.55 7.67
N GLN A 302 -1.43 6.93 7.30
CA GLN A 302 -2.05 5.87 8.09
C GLN A 302 -2.01 4.55 7.34
N MET A 303 -1.45 3.54 8.00
CA MET A 303 -1.50 2.16 7.55
C MET A 303 -2.69 1.47 8.19
N PHE A 304 -3.55 0.83 7.40
CA PHE A 304 -4.66 0.03 7.90
C PHE A 304 -4.39 -1.44 7.61
N VAL A 305 -4.42 -2.29 8.63
CA VAL A 305 -4.26 -3.75 8.56
C VAL A 305 -5.60 -4.41 8.81
N PHE A 306 -5.98 -5.36 7.96
CA PHE A 306 -7.24 -6.08 8.09
C PHE A 306 -7.09 -7.59 7.86
N GLY A 307 -7.80 -8.34 8.70
CA GLY A 307 -7.91 -9.80 8.64
C GLY A 307 -6.60 -10.56 8.82
N GLY A 308 -6.48 -11.70 8.12
CA GLY A 308 -5.34 -12.62 8.24
C GLY A 308 -5.53 -13.68 9.31
N SER A 309 -4.48 -14.46 9.57
CA SER A 309 -4.48 -15.53 10.57
C SER A 309 -3.28 -15.43 11.50
N ASN A 310 -3.50 -15.74 12.78
CA ASN A 310 -2.44 -15.91 13.78
C ASN A 310 -1.98 -17.38 13.89
N GLY A 311 -2.53 -18.29 13.09
CA GLY A 311 -2.24 -19.72 13.10
C GLY A 311 -3.22 -20.59 13.88
N LEU A 312 -4.05 -19.98 14.71
CA LEU A 312 -5.13 -20.65 15.44
C LEU A 312 -6.48 -20.23 14.86
N GLU A 313 -6.67 -18.93 14.68
CA GLU A 313 -7.90 -18.33 14.19
C GLU A 313 -7.63 -17.30 13.09
N ARG A 314 -8.72 -16.74 12.55
CA ARG A 314 -8.71 -15.62 11.61
C ARG A 314 -9.38 -14.42 12.24
N ASN A 315 -8.93 -13.24 11.83
CA ASN A 315 -9.46 -11.98 12.33
C ASN A 315 -10.30 -11.25 11.24
N ASN A 316 -11.13 -10.31 11.66
CA ASN A 316 -11.75 -9.25 10.85
C ASN A 316 -11.72 -7.87 11.55
N ASP A 317 -10.83 -7.68 12.52
CA ASP A 317 -10.54 -6.37 13.09
C ASP A 317 -9.77 -5.51 12.09
N VAL A 318 -9.93 -4.20 12.25
CA VAL A 318 -9.16 -3.20 11.52
C VAL A 318 -8.19 -2.57 12.51
N TYR A 319 -6.90 -2.71 12.27
CA TYR A 319 -5.87 -2.02 13.02
C TYR A 319 -5.33 -0.85 12.21
N ARG A 320 -5.10 0.27 12.86
CA ARG A 320 -4.50 1.45 12.24
C ARG A 320 -3.19 1.79 12.92
N TYR A 321 -2.14 1.92 12.12
CA TYR A 321 -0.88 2.53 12.52
C TYR A 321 -0.78 3.93 11.93
N THR A 322 -0.61 4.93 12.78
CA THR A 322 -0.32 6.30 12.34
C THR A 322 1.19 6.47 12.28
N ALA A 323 1.74 6.62 11.07
CA ALA A 323 3.14 6.97 10.91
C ALA A 323 3.37 8.39 11.42
N ILE A 324 4.57 8.67 11.94
CA ILE A 324 4.91 10.05 12.34
C ILE A 324 4.83 10.93 11.08
N HIS A 325 3.86 11.83 11.09
CA HIS A 325 3.64 12.80 10.03
C HIS A 325 4.90 13.65 9.90
N GLN A 326 5.52 13.65 8.72
CA GLN A 326 6.40 14.75 8.38
C GLN A 326 5.61 15.64 7.43
N PRO A 327 5.19 16.84 7.88
CA PRO A 327 4.45 17.73 7.02
C PRO A 327 5.27 18.00 5.76
N SER A 328 4.59 18.08 4.62
CA SER A 328 5.25 18.48 3.37
C SER A 328 5.97 19.81 3.55
N THR A 329 7.03 20.08 2.79
CA THR A 329 7.72 21.38 2.85
C THR A 329 6.76 22.55 2.63
N LEU A 330 5.73 22.38 1.79
CA LEU A 330 4.69 23.38 1.57
C LEU A 330 3.78 23.54 2.79
N THR A 331 3.44 22.45 3.47
CA THR A 331 2.66 22.48 4.71
C THR A 331 3.47 23.16 5.82
N ALA A 332 4.74 22.82 5.98
CA ALA A 332 5.65 23.45 6.93
C ALA A 332 5.85 24.94 6.63
N LEU A 333 6.04 25.31 5.35
CA LEU A 333 6.13 26.70 4.89
C LEU A 333 4.81 27.44 5.15
N SER A 334 3.67 26.81 4.89
CA SER A 334 2.34 27.40 5.13
C SER A 334 2.13 27.64 6.62
N MET A 335 2.51 26.71 7.49
CA MET A 335 2.43 26.87 8.95
C MET A 335 3.31 28.03 9.43
N VAL A 336 4.56 28.14 8.96
CA VAL A 336 5.46 29.25 9.29
C VAL A 336 4.92 30.58 8.77
N THR A 337 4.48 30.63 7.50
CA THR A 337 3.94 31.84 6.88
C THR A 337 2.67 32.31 7.58
N LEU A 338 1.78 31.40 7.98
CA LEU A 338 0.54 31.76 8.67
C LEU A 338 0.77 32.25 10.11
N ARG A 339 1.85 31.81 10.76
CA ARG A 339 2.20 32.20 12.14
C ARG A 339 3.07 33.45 12.21
N HIS A 340 4.04 33.58 11.32
CA HIS A 340 5.05 34.65 11.30
C HIS A 340 4.86 35.65 10.16
N GLY A 341 3.85 35.45 9.31
CA GLY A 341 3.52 36.37 8.23
C GLY A 341 3.18 37.77 8.75
N PRO A 342 3.29 38.79 7.89
CA PRO A 342 3.14 40.20 8.27
C PRO A 342 1.74 40.57 8.77
N LYS A 343 0.74 39.69 8.60
CA LYS A 343 -0.60 39.84 9.14
C LYS A 343 -0.99 38.59 9.94
N PRO A 344 -1.29 38.72 11.25
CA PRO A 344 -1.78 37.59 12.03
C PRO A 344 -3.14 37.13 11.50
N ILE A 345 -3.29 35.81 11.32
CA ILE A 345 -4.56 35.20 10.91
C ILE A 345 -5.57 35.29 12.06
N SER A 346 -6.80 35.72 11.76
CA SER A 346 -7.88 35.77 12.77
C SER A 346 -8.37 34.37 13.15
N GLN A 347 -8.98 34.21 14.34
CA GLN A 347 -9.55 32.91 14.76
C GLN A 347 -10.62 32.37 13.81
N SER A 348 -11.39 33.25 13.15
CA SER A 348 -12.39 32.85 12.15
C SER A 348 -11.72 32.35 10.87
N GLN A 349 -10.63 32.98 10.44
CA GLN A 349 -9.83 32.52 9.30
C GLN A 349 -9.04 31.24 9.61
N LEU A 350 -8.63 31.02 10.86
CA LEU A 350 -7.97 29.78 11.24
C LEU A 350 -8.93 28.58 11.12
N LYS A 351 -10.19 28.76 11.54
CA LYS A 351 -11.22 27.70 11.55
C LYS A 351 -11.59 27.16 10.16
N ILE A 352 -11.33 27.93 9.10
CA ILE A 352 -11.62 27.52 7.70
C ILE A 352 -10.44 26.78 7.04
N LEU A 353 -9.28 26.70 7.69
CA LEU A 353 -8.12 25.97 7.17
C LEU A 353 -8.26 24.46 7.40
N PRO A 354 -7.57 23.61 6.61
CA PRO A 354 -7.36 22.20 6.94
C PRO A 354 -6.85 22.01 8.37
N LYS A 355 -7.28 20.93 9.03
CA LYS A 355 -7.08 20.72 10.48
C LYS A 355 -5.60 20.66 10.84
N GLU A 356 -4.78 20.17 9.93
CA GLU A 356 -3.33 20.05 10.02
C GLU A 356 -2.68 21.44 10.12
N LEU A 357 -3.14 22.41 9.31
CA LEU A 357 -2.68 23.79 9.38
C LEU A 357 -3.18 24.51 10.64
N GLN A 358 -4.39 24.21 11.11
CA GLN A 358 -4.90 24.76 12.37
C GLN A 358 -4.03 24.33 13.56
N LEU A 359 -3.71 23.03 13.63
CA LEU A 359 -2.86 22.46 14.67
C LEU A 359 -1.41 22.95 14.52
N GLY A 360 -0.87 22.95 13.30
CA GLY A 360 0.47 23.42 13.00
C GLY A 360 0.71 24.87 13.39
N VAL A 361 -0.16 25.81 12.99
CA VAL A 361 -0.04 27.21 13.40
C VAL A 361 -0.08 27.36 14.93
N LYS A 362 -0.95 26.59 15.59
CA LYS A 362 -1.12 26.67 17.05
C LYS A 362 0.04 26.09 17.85
N TYR A 363 0.72 25.05 17.33
CA TYR A 363 1.67 24.25 18.10
C TYR A 363 3.08 24.13 17.49
N ILE A 364 3.37 24.76 16.34
CA ILE A 364 4.71 24.70 15.72
C ILE A 364 5.78 25.18 16.72
N ASN A 365 6.87 24.42 16.82
CA ASN A 365 8.00 24.74 17.68
C ASN A 365 8.66 26.04 17.16
N GLN A 366 8.95 26.98 18.06
CA GLN A 366 9.53 28.29 17.73
C GLN A 366 10.93 28.20 17.11
N ASP A 367 11.62 27.07 17.29
CA ASP A 367 12.94 26.80 16.74
C ASP A 367 12.92 26.27 15.30
N VAL A 368 11.73 26.00 14.74
CA VAL A 368 11.58 25.56 13.34
C VAL A 368 11.86 26.74 12.42
N ARG A 369 13.08 26.81 11.91
CA ARG A 369 13.48 27.78 10.88
C ARG A 369 13.25 27.18 9.50
N VAL A 370 12.31 27.74 8.76
CA VAL A 370 12.23 27.54 7.30
C VAL A 370 13.09 28.62 6.67
N THR A 371 14.01 28.25 5.78
CA THR A 371 14.88 29.20 5.10
C THR A 371 14.04 30.14 4.22
N GLU A 372 13.84 31.37 4.68
CA GLU A 372 13.28 32.44 3.87
C GLU A 372 14.34 32.88 2.86
N ASN A 373 14.33 32.26 1.67
CA ASN A 373 15.18 32.72 0.58
C ASN A 373 14.50 33.94 -0.09
N ILE A 374 14.65 35.12 0.53
CA ILE A 374 13.98 36.38 0.16
C ILE A 374 14.39 36.90 -1.24
N ILE A 375 15.39 36.27 -1.87
CA ILE A 375 16.03 36.74 -3.11
C ILE A 375 15.14 36.60 -4.36
N TRP A 376 14.03 35.85 -4.32
CA TRP A 376 13.17 35.66 -5.50
C TRP A 376 12.27 36.88 -5.86
N TYR A 377 12.14 37.88 -4.99
CA TYR A 377 11.20 39.01 -5.16
C TYR A 377 11.85 40.40 -5.18
N GLU A 378 13.06 40.56 -5.71
CA GLU A 378 13.49 41.90 -6.16
C GLU A 378 12.73 42.31 -7.43
N ARG A 379 11.54 42.90 -7.23
CA ARG A 379 10.94 43.75 -8.26
C ARG A 379 11.84 44.96 -8.43
N LYS A 380 12.65 44.99 -9.50
CA LYS A 380 13.38 46.19 -9.93
C LYS A 380 12.38 47.34 -10.14
N SER A 381 12.24 48.22 -9.15
CA SER A 381 11.58 49.51 -9.33
C SER A 381 12.58 50.49 -9.95
N GLN A 382 12.76 50.45 -11.27
CA GLN A 382 13.32 51.58 -12.00
C GLN A 382 12.18 52.55 -12.34
N ARG A 383 11.95 53.52 -11.45
CA ARG A 383 11.48 54.84 -11.86
C ARG A 383 12.64 55.81 -11.68
N ALA A 384 13.42 56.00 -12.74
CA ALA A 384 14.29 57.15 -12.85
C ALA A 384 13.41 58.37 -13.16
N ALA A 385 13.26 59.25 -12.16
CA ALA A 385 12.97 60.65 -12.43
C ALA A 385 14.29 61.30 -12.85
N CYS A 386 14.45 61.62 -14.13
CA CYS A 386 15.40 62.63 -14.57
C CYS A 386 14.63 63.90 -14.86
N PHE A 387 14.98 64.95 -14.11
CA PHE A 387 14.75 66.33 -14.46
C PHE A 387 15.51 66.66 -15.76
N MET A 388 14.78 67.18 -16.75
CA MET A 388 15.10 68.43 -17.45
C MET A 388 13.83 68.99 -18.07
#